data_AF-A0A3C0B7Y5-F1
#
_entry.id   AF-A0A3C0B7Y5-F1
#
_cell.length_a   1.000
_cell.length_b   1.000
_cell.length_c   1.000
_cell.angle_alpha   90.00
_cell.angle_beta   90.00
_cell.angle_gamma   90.00
#
_symmetry.space_group_name_H-M   'P 1'
#
loop_
_entity.id
_entity.type
_entity.pdbx_description
1 polymer ?
#
loop_
_entity_poly.entity_id
_entity_poly.type
_entity_poly.pdbx_seq_one_letter_code
_entity_poly.pdbx_strand_id
1 'polypeptide(L)'
;MLYQINVAHHHYVFADLKTLMAKATPERSGDQLAGIAAQDATERVAAQMCLADVPLKQFLQETLIDYELDEVTRLIVDEHDALAFYPISHFTVGDFRNWLLSEDASTEKLQHLQAGLTPEMVAAVSKIMRNQDLILVAKKCRVITQFRNTIGLEGRLSTRLQPNHPTDDLLGISASILDGLMYGNGDAVIGINPATDNLQNLSELLKLLDHIIHEYDIPTQSCVLTHVSSGIELVNKNVPVDLMFQSIAGSQKGNEAFGITMQMLDEGRDMMLHKGTSTGPNVMYFETGQG
;
A
#
# COMPACT_ATOMS: atom_id res chain seq x y z
N MET A 1 4.13 -18.87 -21.41
CA MET A 1 5.25 -18.25 -22.17
C MET A 1 6.55 -18.95 -21.77
N LEU A 2 7.58 -18.99 -22.61
CA LEU A 2 8.92 -19.47 -22.20
C LEU A 2 9.76 -18.27 -21.79
N TYR A 3 10.19 -18.23 -20.53
CA TYR A 3 11.02 -17.14 -19.99
C TYR A 3 12.50 -17.52 -20.11
N GLN A 4 13.15 -17.07 -21.19
CA GLN A 4 14.54 -17.42 -21.45
C GLN A 4 15.28 -16.30 -22.18
N ILE A 5 16.59 -16.19 -21.94
CA ILE A 5 17.44 -15.19 -22.58
C ILE A 5 18.88 -15.68 -22.71
N ASN A 6 19.58 -15.24 -23.77
CA ASN A 6 21.01 -15.46 -23.95
C ASN A 6 21.78 -14.18 -23.59
N VAL A 7 22.65 -14.25 -22.57
CA VAL A 7 23.49 -13.12 -22.13
C VAL A 7 24.92 -13.61 -21.94
N ALA A 8 25.90 -12.93 -22.55
CA ALA A 8 27.33 -13.24 -22.42
C ALA A 8 27.66 -14.74 -22.54
N HIS A 9 27.14 -15.39 -23.59
CA HIS A 9 27.29 -16.83 -23.89
C HIS A 9 26.64 -17.81 -22.91
N HIS A 10 25.84 -17.33 -21.96
CA HIS A 10 25.05 -18.15 -21.06
C HIS A 10 23.57 -18.10 -21.46
N HIS A 11 22.92 -19.26 -21.42
CA HIS A 11 21.49 -19.41 -21.64
C HIS A 11 20.79 -19.50 -20.28
N TYR A 12 19.97 -18.52 -19.97
CA TYR A 12 19.16 -18.47 -18.74
C TYR A 12 17.74 -18.89 -19.06
N VAL A 13 17.17 -19.76 -18.22
CA VAL A 13 15.78 -20.18 -18.29
C VAL A 13 15.15 -20.00 -16.92
N PHE A 14 14.03 -19.31 -16.87
CA PHE A 14 13.21 -19.14 -15.68
C PHE A 14 11.95 -19.98 -15.83
N ALA A 15 11.62 -20.77 -14.80
CA ALA A 15 10.57 -21.80 -14.90
C ALA A 15 9.18 -21.21 -15.14
N ASP A 16 8.89 -20.08 -14.50
CA ASP A 16 7.61 -19.39 -14.50
C ASP A 16 7.79 -17.89 -14.25
N LEU A 17 6.70 -17.13 -14.36
CA LEU A 17 6.71 -15.68 -14.15
C LEU A 17 7.08 -15.33 -12.71
N LYS A 18 6.66 -16.14 -11.73
CA LYS A 18 7.00 -15.98 -10.32
C LYS A 18 8.51 -16.02 -10.08
N THR A 19 9.18 -17.00 -10.66
CA THR A 19 10.63 -17.17 -10.60
C THR A 19 11.32 -16.01 -11.29
N LEU A 20 10.89 -15.64 -12.49
CA LEU A 20 11.44 -14.49 -13.22
C LEU A 20 11.34 -13.19 -12.39
N MET A 21 10.16 -12.92 -11.83
CA MET A 21 9.88 -11.75 -10.99
C MET A 21 10.71 -11.73 -9.71
N ALA A 22 10.94 -12.89 -9.08
CA ALA A 22 11.79 -13.00 -7.90
C ALA A 22 13.24 -12.70 -8.24
N LYS A 23 13.79 -13.35 -9.28
CA LYS A 23 15.19 -13.23 -9.72
C LYS A 23 15.52 -11.84 -10.27
N ALA A 24 14.54 -11.12 -10.83
CA ALA A 24 14.71 -9.75 -11.29
C ALA A 24 14.79 -8.70 -10.16
N THR A 25 14.50 -9.07 -8.91
CA THR A 25 14.51 -8.15 -7.77
C THR A 25 15.95 -7.74 -7.41
N PRO A 26 16.23 -6.46 -7.13
CA PRO A 26 17.48 -6.05 -6.47
C PRO A 26 17.73 -6.88 -5.21
N GLU A 27 19.00 -7.11 -4.87
CA GLU A 27 19.38 -7.96 -3.74
C GLU A 27 18.76 -7.48 -2.42
N ARG A 28 18.06 -8.39 -1.73
CA ARG A 28 17.41 -8.18 -0.43
C ARG A 28 17.61 -9.42 0.44
N SER A 29 17.86 -9.20 1.73
CA SER A 29 18.09 -10.30 2.69
C SER A 29 16.87 -11.21 2.85
N GLY A 30 15.65 -10.67 2.79
CA GLY A 30 14.41 -11.47 2.85
C GLY A 30 14.29 -12.46 1.69
N ASP A 31 14.57 -12.00 0.46
CA ASP A 31 14.51 -12.85 -0.74
C ASP A 31 15.60 -13.95 -0.72
N GLN A 32 16.77 -13.64 -0.14
CA GLN A 32 17.85 -14.62 0.07
C GLN A 32 17.43 -15.68 1.08
N LEU A 33 16.86 -15.26 2.22
CA LEU A 33 16.37 -16.17 3.26
C LEU A 33 15.26 -17.09 2.74
N ALA A 34 14.37 -16.55 1.89
CA ALA A 34 13.31 -17.32 1.24
C ALA A 34 13.82 -18.21 0.08
N GLY A 35 15.11 -18.12 -0.29
CA GLY A 35 15.71 -18.93 -1.36
C GLY A 35 15.28 -18.54 -2.78
N ILE A 36 14.69 -17.36 -2.95
CA ILE A 36 14.12 -16.90 -4.24
C ILE A 36 14.98 -15.85 -4.95
N ALA A 37 15.94 -15.24 -4.24
CA ALA A 37 16.87 -14.27 -4.82
C ALA A 37 17.72 -14.87 -5.96
N ALA A 38 18.17 -14.03 -6.89
CA ALA A 38 19.15 -14.44 -7.89
C ALA A 38 20.46 -14.93 -7.24
N GLN A 39 21.10 -15.93 -7.84
CA GLN A 39 22.36 -16.50 -7.39
C GLN A 39 23.49 -15.47 -7.42
N ASP A 40 23.49 -14.61 -8.44
CA ASP A 40 24.45 -13.54 -8.59
C ASP A 40 23.86 -12.33 -9.36
N ALA A 41 24.68 -11.30 -9.52
CA ALA A 41 24.30 -10.09 -10.25
C ALA A 41 24.06 -10.34 -11.74
N THR A 42 24.71 -11.33 -12.35
CA THR A 42 24.58 -11.66 -13.78
C THR A 42 23.22 -12.31 -14.04
N GLU A 43 22.82 -13.30 -13.23
CA GLU A 43 21.48 -13.91 -13.31
C GLU A 43 20.39 -12.87 -13.07
N ARG A 44 20.58 -11.95 -12.11
CA ARG A 44 19.63 -10.85 -11.87
C ARG A 44 19.47 -9.95 -13.08
N VAL A 45 20.57 -9.53 -13.71
CA VAL A 45 20.51 -8.69 -14.92
C VAL A 45 19.86 -9.45 -16.07
N ALA A 46 20.18 -10.74 -16.25
CA ALA A 46 19.51 -11.59 -17.24
C ALA A 46 18.00 -11.69 -16.97
N ALA A 47 17.58 -11.86 -15.72
CA ALA A 47 16.18 -11.86 -15.32
C ALA A 47 15.49 -10.52 -15.61
N GLN A 48 16.14 -9.39 -15.31
CA GLN A 48 15.60 -8.05 -15.63
C GLN A 48 15.45 -7.83 -17.14
N MET A 49 16.43 -8.27 -17.93
CA MET A 49 16.37 -8.20 -19.39
C MET A 49 15.24 -9.09 -19.95
N CYS A 50 15.13 -10.33 -19.46
CA CYS A 50 14.04 -11.22 -19.84
C CYS A 50 12.67 -10.67 -19.42
N LEU A 51 12.57 -10.09 -18.22
CA LEU A 51 11.35 -9.47 -17.71
C LEU A 51 10.94 -8.25 -18.55
N ALA A 52 11.90 -7.46 -19.04
CA ALA A 52 11.62 -6.31 -19.89
C ALA A 52 10.89 -6.70 -21.19
N ASP A 53 11.12 -7.91 -21.72
CA ASP A 53 10.47 -8.41 -22.93
C ASP A 53 9.11 -9.09 -22.68
N VAL A 54 8.68 -9.23 -21.42
CA VAL A 54 7.38 -9.84 -21.08
C VAL A 54 6.24 -8.89 -21.47
N PRO A 55 5.24 -9.31 -22.26
CA PRO A 55 4.05 -8.52 -22.55
C PRO A 55 3.25 -8.24 -21.28
N LEU A 56 2.72 -7.02 -21.11
CA LEU A 56 1.89 -6.70 -19.94
C LEU A 56 0.66 -7.62 -19.83
N LYS A 57 0.08 -8.02 -20.96
CA LYS A 57 -1.03 -8.99 -21.00
C LYS A 57 -0.71 -10.34 -20.35
N GLN A 58 0.57 -10.73 -20.23
CA GLN A 58 0.95 -11.99 -19.59
C GLN A 58 0.54 -12.01 -18.10
N PHE A 59 0.56 -10.87 -17.41
CA PHE A 59 0.16 -10.76 -16.01
C PHE A 59 -1.35 -10.97 -15.78
N LEU A 60 -2.16 -10.92 -16.84
CA LEU A 60 -3.59 -11.27 -16.81
C LEU A 60 -3.84 -12.75 -17.12
N GLN A 61 -2.84 -13.48 -17.61
CA GLN A 61 -2.94 -14.89 -18.01
C GLN A 61 -2.26 -15.83 -17.02
N GLU A 62 -1.22 -15.35 -16.33
CA GLU A 62 -0.42 -16.11 -15.37
C GLU A 62 -0.33 -15.33 -14.06
N THR A 63 -1.21 -15.67 -13.11
CA THR A 63 -1.20 -15.06 -11.78
C THR A 63 -0.08 -15.64 -10.92
N LEU A 64 0.49 -14.85 -10.01
CA LEU A 64 1.54 -15.36 -9.12
C LEU A 64 0.98 -16.24 -8.00
N ILE A 65 -0.24 -16.01 -7.58
CA ILE A 65 -0.99 -16.90 -6.70
C ILE A 65 -2.26 -17.29 -7.45
N ASP A 66 -2.64 -18.56 -7.43
CA ASP A 66 -3.78 -19.06 -8.19
C ASP A 66 -5.07 -18.33 -7.80
N TYR A 67 -5.83 -17.87 -8.79
CA TYR A 67 -7.09 -17.12 -8.60
C TYR A 67 -8.08 -17.87 -7.68
N GLU A 68 -8.22 -19.18 -7.85
CA GLU A 68 -9.14 -20.00 -7.04
C GLU A 68 -8.70 -20.13 -5.58
N LEU A 69 -7.42 -19.88 -5.28
CA LEU A 69 -6.84 -20.10 -3.95
C LEU A 69 -6.67 -18.82 -3.13
N ASP A 70 -6.85 -17.63 -3.73
CA ASP A 70 -6.48 -16.38 -3.10
C ASP A 70 -7.45 -15.23 -3.39
N GLU A 71 -8.10 -14.72 -2.34
CA GLU A 71 -9.06 -13.61 -2.45
C GLU A 71 -8.44 -12.28 -2.89
N VAL A 72 -7.15 -12.05 -2.60
CA VAL A 72 -6.45 -10.83 -3.03
C VAL A 72 -6.21 -10.89 -4.54
N THR A 73 -5.80 -12.04 -5.07
CA THR A 73 -5.72 -12.27 -6.53
C THR A 73 -7.09 -12.07 -7.19
N ARG A 74 -8.17 -12.62 -6.60
CA ARG A 74 -9.53 -12.44 -7.16
C ARG A 74 -9.90 -10.96 -7.23
N LEU A 75 -9.72 -10.22 -6.13
CA LEU A 75 -9.98 -8.78 -6.09
C LEU A 75 -9.23 -8.04 -7.21
N ILE A 76 -7.92 -8.30 -7.36
CA ILE A 76 -7.08 -7.65 -8.38
C ILE A 76 -7.58 -7.97 -9.80
N VAL A 77 -7.91 -9.23 -10.07
CA VAL A 77 -8.32 -9.67 -11.40
C VAL A 77 -9.73 -9.17 -11.74
N ASP A 78 -10.65 -9.23 -10.78
CA ASP A 78 -12.06 -8.86 -10.96
C ASP A 78 -12.26 -7.34 -11.09
N GLU A 79 -11.41 -6.53 -10.47
CA GLU A 79 -11.45 -5.07 -10.57
C GLU A 79 -10.66 -4.50 -11.77
N HIS A 80 -9.94 -5.34 -12.51
CA HIS A 80 -9.14 -4.88 -13.65
C HIS A 80 -10.03 -4.34 -14.80
N ASP A 81 -9.85 -3.07 -15.14
CA ASP A 81 -10.54 -2.42 -16.25
C ASP A 81 -9.79 -2.61 -17.58
N ALA A 82 -10.33 -3.48 -18.43
CA ALA A 82 -9.78 -3.76 -19.75
C ALA A 82 -9.80 -2.57 -20.72
N LEU A 83 -10.74 -1.63 -20.58
CA LEU A 83 -10.81 -0.42 -21.39
C LEU A 83 -9.73 0.58 -20.97
N ALA A 84 -9.55 0.76 -19.66
CA ALA A 84 -8.46 1.57 -19.11
C ALA A 84 -7.08 1.02 -19.52
N PHE A 85 -6.93 -0.31 -19.55
CA PHE A 85 -5.69 -0.99 -19.94
C PHE A 85 -5.41 -0.95 -21.46
N TYR A 86 -6.46 -0.93 -22.29
CA TYR A 86 -6.38 -1.06 -23.75
C TYR A 86 -5.25 -0.23 -24.41
N PRO A 87 -5.07 1.07 -24.10
CA PRO A 87 -4.06 1.92 -24.74
C PRO A 87 -2.63 1.39 -24.62
N ILE A 88 -2.29 0.73 -23.50
CA ILE A 88 -0.94 0.19 -23.26
C ILE A 88 -0.90 -1.34 -23.37
N SER A 89 -2.01 -1.97 -23.75
CA SER A 89 -2.16 -3.43 -23.70
C SER A 89 -1.23 -4.19 -24.66
N HIS A 90 -0.59 -3.50 -25.60
CA HIS A 90 0.40 -4.03 -26.53
C HIS A 90 1.84 -3.89 -26.03
N PHE A 91 2.07 -3.18 -24.93
CA PHE A 91 3.40 -2.95 -24.38
C PHE A 91 3.98 -4.22 -23.75
N THR A 92 5.30 -4.31 -23.83
CA THR A 92 6.11 -5.10 -22.90
C THR A 92 6.36 -4.33 -21.59
N VAL A 93 6.89 -4.98 -20.55
CA VAL A 93 7.32 -4.30 -19.32
C VAL A 93 8.36 -3.21 -19.63
N GLY A 94 9.27 -3.45 -20.58
CA GLY A 94 10.26 -2.50 -21.05
C GLY A 94 9.63 -1.29 -21.75
N ASP A 95 8.68 -1.52 -22.64
CA ASP A 95 7.91 -0.44 -23.30
C ASP A 95 7.13 0.38 -22.27
N PHE A 96 6.54 -0.28 -21.27
CA PHE A 96 5.84 0.39 -20.19
C PHE A 96 6.76 1.28 -19.36
N ARG A 97 7.97 0.79 -19.00
CA ARG A 97 8.99 1.62 -18.34
C ARG A 97 9.32 2.86 -19.19
N ASN A 98 9.58 2.68 -20.48
CA ASN A 98 9.95 3.78 -21.37
C ASN A 98 8.82 4.81 -21.48
N TRP A 99 7.58 4.34 -21.61
CA TRP A 99 6.40 5.20 -21.64
C TRP A 99 6.22 5.97 -20.33
N LEU A 100 6.32 5.31 -19.16
CA LEU A 100 6.24 5.96 -17.85
C LEU A 100 7.29 7.06 -17.67
N LEU A 101 8.48 6.90 -18.25
CA LEU A 101 9.56 7.90 -18.19
C LEU A 101 9.34 9.06 -19.17
N SER A 102 8.61 8.84 -20.26
CA SER A 102 8.31 9.86 -21.28
C SER A 102 7.37 10.96 -20.78
N GLU A 103 7.32 12.09 -21.50
CA GLU A 103 6.35 13.16 -21.24
C GLU A 103 4.90 12.73 -21.52
N ASP A 104 4.72 11.69 -22.35
CA ASP A 104 3.40 11.18 -22.70
C ASP A 104 2.65 10.56 -21.52
N ALA A 105 3.35 10.06 -20.50
CA ALA A 105 2.74 9.55 -19.26
C ALA A 105 2.39 10.69 -18.31
N SER A 106 1.46 11.57 -18.71
CA SER A 106 0.96 12.65 -17.85
C SER A 106 0.19 12.12 -16.64
N THR A 107 0.10 12.92 -15.57
CA THR A 107 -0.70 12.59 -14.37
C THR A 107 -2.14 12.20 -14.74
N GLU A 108 -2.76 12.94 -15.65
CA GLU A 108 -4.13 12.65 -16.12
C GLU A 108 -4.22 11.28 -16.78
N LYS A 109 -3.29 10.94 -17.69
CA LYS A 109 -3.29 9.62 -18.34
C LYS A 109 -3.03 8.49 -17.34
N LEU A 110 -2.15 8.71 -16.35
CA LEU A 110 -1.89 7.73 -15.29
C LEU A 110 -3.12 7.51 -14.40
N GLN A 111 -3.89 8.56 -14.09
CA GLN A 111 -5.14 8.45 -13.34
C GLN A 111 -6.18 7.62 -14.11
N HIS A 112 -6.32 7.84 -15.43
CA HIS A 112 -7.21 7.02 -16.26
C HIS A 112 -6.72 5.57 -16.40
N LEU A 113 -5.41 5.35 -16.40
CA LEU A 113 -4.80 4.03 -16.56
C LEU A 113 -4.86 3.18 -15.29
N GLN A 114 -4.96 3.79 -14.10
CA GLN A 114 -4.79 3.11 -12.81
C GLN A 114 -5.61 1.81 -12.67
N ALA A 115 -6.89 1.83 -13.06
CA ALA A 115 -7.78 0.68 -12.98
C ALA A 115 -7.43 -0.45 -13.97
N GLY A 116 -6.65 -0.14 -15.01
CA GLY A 116 -6.16 -1.12 -15.99
C GLY A 116 -4.80 -1.72 -15.65
N LEU A 117 -4.26 -1.47 -14.45
CA LEU A 117 -2.97 -2.03 -14.02
C LEU A 117 -3.17 -3.03 -12.89
N THR A 118 -2.55 -4.20 -12.99
CA THR A 118 -2.42 -5.09 -11.83
C THR A 118 -1.18 -4.75 -11.01
N PRO A 119 -1.15 -5.05 -9.70
CA PRO A 119 0.04 -4.89 -8.87
C PRO A 119 1.28 -5.61 -9.43
N GLU A 120 1.11 -6.76 -10.09
CA GLU A 120 2.22 -7.50 -10.70
C GLU A 120 2.84 -6.73 -11.88
N MET A 121 2.05 -6.05 -12.71
CA MET A 121 2.57 -5.20 -13.79
C MET A 121 3.39 -4.04 -13.21
N VAL A 122 2.89 -3.41 -12.14
CA VAL A 122 3.58 -2.31 -11.46
C VAL A 122 4.85 -2.80 -10.76
N ALA A 123 4.80 -3.97 -10.13
CA ALA A 123 5.96 -4.60 -9.53
C ALA A 123 7.01 -4.93 -10.61
N ALA A 124 6.60 -5.49 -11.74
CA ALA A 124 7.49 -5.88 -12.83
C ALA A 124 8.26 -4.68 -13.38
N VAL A 125 7.56 -3.58 -13.66
CA VAL A 125 8.20 -2.38 -14.19
C VAL A 125 9.13 -1.73 -13.16
N SER A 126 8.78 -1.75 -11.88
CA SER A 126 9.65 -1.22 -10.81
C SER A 126 10.96 -1.99 -10.66
N LYS A 127 10.95 -3.30 -10.92
CA LYS A 127 12.15 -4.18 -10.83
C LYS A 127 13.20 -3.85 -11.88
N ILE A 128 12.81 -3.23 -13.00
CA ILE A 128 13.73 -2.84 -14.08
C ILE A 128 14.03 -1.33 -14.09
N MET A 129 13.59 -0.60 -13.06
CA MET A 129 13.84 0.83 -12.90
C MET A 129 15.01 1.10 -11.97
N ARG A 130 15.76 2.17 -12.26
CA ARG A 130 16.74 2.74 -11.33
C ARG A 130 16.04 3.61 -10.29
N ASN A 131 16.72 3.95 -9.20
CA ASN A 131 16.14 4.84 -8.17
C ASN A 131 15.66 6.18 -8.74
N GLN A 132 16.40 6.76 -9.69
CA GLN A 132 15.99 8.01 -10.36
C GLN A 132 14.73 7.84 -11.20
N ASP A 133 14.60 6.70 -11.89
CA ASP A 133 13.40 6.36 -12.67
C ASP A 133 12.19 6.25 -11.73
N LEU A 134 12.33 5.54 -10.60
CA LEU A 134 11.28 5.37 -9.61
C LEU A 134 10.81 6.73 -9.05
N ILE A 135 11.75 7.61 -8.69
CA ILE A 135 11.45 8.97 -8.19
C ILE A 135 10.72 9.80 -9.27
N LEU A 136 11.20 9.74 -10.52
CA LEU A 136 10.63 10.52 -11.61
C LEU A 136 9.21 10.08 -11.96
N VAL A 137 8.98 8.76 -12.01
CA VAL A 137 7.65 8.19 -12.29
C VAL A 137 6.70 8.44 -11.12
N ALA A 138 7.13 8.21 -9.88
CA ALA A 138 6.31 8.46 -8.70
C ALA A 138 5.86 9.93 -8.60
N LYS A 139 6.71 10.89 -9.00
CA LYS A 139 6.35 12.32 -9.05
C LYS A 139 5.16 12.62 -9.99
N LYS A 140 4.95 11.80 -11.04
CA LYS A 140 3.83 11.95 -11.98
C LYS A 140 2.53 11.36 -11.43
N CYS A 141 2.62 10.35 -10.56
CA CYS A 141 1.49 9.71 -9.92
C CYS A 141 0.93 10.57 -8.77
N ARG A 142 -0.15 11.32 -9.02
CA ARG A 142 -0.81 12.13 -7.98
C ARG A 142 -2.05 11.43 -7.44
N VAL A 143 -2.00 11.07 -6.16
CA VAL A 143 -3.12 10.50 -5.41
C VAL A 143 -3.52 11.50 -4.33
N ILE A 144 -4.73 12.06 -4.45
CA ILE A 144 -5.28 13.04 -3.52
C ILE A 144 -6.42 12.35 -2.78
N THR A 145 -6.37 12.34 -1.46
CA THR A 145 -7.41 11.77 -0.60
C THR A 145 -7.96 12.83 0.34
N GLN A 146 -9.25 12.68 0.67
CA GLN A 146 -10.01 13.61 1.49
C GLN A 146 -10.51 12.89 2.74
N PHE A 147 -10.04 13.39 3.88
CA PHE A 147 -10.45 13.10 5.24
C PHE A 147 -11.04 14.41 5.82
N ARG A 148 -10.85 14.67 7.12
CA ARG A 148 -11.11 16.00 7.71
C ARG A 148 -10.30 17.10 7.00
N ASN A 149 -9.13 16.75 6.49
CA ASN A 149 -8.31 17.57 5.60
C ASN A 149 -8.01 16.84 4.27
N THR A 150 -7.22 17.48 3.41
CA THR A 150 -6.82 16.91 2.11
C THR A 150 -5.33 16.60 2.13
N ILE A 151 -4.96 15.35 1.82
CA ILE A 151 -3.56 14.89 1.72
C ILE A 151 -3.22 14.53 0.26
N GLY A 152 -1.95 14.73 -0.12
CA GLY A 152 -1.44 14.37 -1.46
C GLY A 152 -1.40 15.52 -2.49
N LEU A 153 -1.73 16.75 -2.07
CA LEU A 153 -1.60 17.95 -2.92
C LEU A 153 -0.13 18.29 -3.21
N GLU A 154 0.12 18.83 -4.41
CA GLU A 154 1.46 19.26 -4.83
C GLU A 154 2.04 20.34 -3.89
N GLY A 155 3.34 20.22 -3.62
CA GLY A 155 4.05 21.16 -2.75
C GLY A 155 3.74 21.00 -1.26
N ARG A 156 3.02 19.94 -0.87
CA ARG A 156 2.72 19.61 0.53
C ARG A 156 3.41 18.31 0.93
N LEU A 157 3.90 18.29 2.16
CA LEU A 157 4.41 17.10 2.82
C LEU A 157 3.68 16.98 4.16
N SER A 158 3.00 15.87 4.36
CA SER A 158 2.26 15.59 5.57
C SER A 158 3.01 14.60 6.45
N THR A 159 2.84 14.70 7.76
CA THR A 159 3.48 13.81 8.73
C THR A 159 2.45 13.20 9.66
N ARG A 160 2.69 11.93 10.01
CA ARG A 160 2.01 11.27 11.11
C ARG A 160 2.66 11.71 12.42
N LEU A 161 1.84 12.11 13.39
CA LEU A 161 2.26 12.27 14.77
C LEU A 161 1.88 11.02 15.55
N GLN A 162 2.87 10.24 16.00
CA GLN A 162 2.66 8.96 16.66
C GLN A 162 3.21 8.98 18.11
N PRO A 163 2.40 9.45 19.07
CA PRO A 163 2.83 9.63 20.46
C PRO A 163 2.67 8.32 21.25
N ASN A 164 3.39 7.24 20.87
CA ASN A 164 3.32 5.98 21.61
C ASN A 164 3.93 6.15 23.01
N HIS A 165 3.34 5.50 24.01
CA HIS A 165 3.91 5.39 25.35
C HIS A 165 4.00 3.90 25.75
N PRO A 166 5.08 3.44 26.42
CA PRO A 166 5.25 2.01 26.76
C PRO A 166 4.13 1.37 27.59
N THR A 167 3.31 2.21 28.24
CA THR A 167 2.20 1.81 29.11
C THR A 167 0.90 2.54 28.78
N ASP A 168 0.83 3.20 27.62
CA ASP A 168 -0.30 4.06 27.23
C ASP A 168 -0.65 5.15 28.27
N ASP A 169 0.35 5.75 28.92
CA ASP A 169 0.11 6.80 29.92
C ASP A 169 -0.40 8.07 29.25
N LEU A 170 -1.62 8.50 29.61
CA LEU A 170 -2.31 9.62 28.96
C LEU A 170 -1.53 10.94 29.09
N LEU A 171 -0.82 11.18 30.18
CA LEU A 171 -0.03 12.40 30.36
C LEU A 171 1.21 12.39 29.46
N GLY A 172 1.93 11.28 29.40
CA GLY A 172 3.07 11.09 28.50
C GLY A 172 2.67 11.22 27.03
N ILE A 173 1.55 10.62 26.65
CA ILE A 173 0.96 10.75 25.31
C ILE A 173 0.62 12.21 25.01
N SER A 174 -0.10 12.88 25.92
CA SER A 174 -0.50 14.29 25.73
C SER A 174 0.70 15.22 25.59
N ALA A 175 1.76 15.01 26.37
CA ALA A 175 2.99 15.78 26.26
C ALA A 175 3.67 15.60 24.89
N SER A 176 3.71 14.36 24.38
CA SER A 176 4.25 14.06 23.05
C SER A 176 3.40 14.63 21.91
N ILE A 177 2.07 14.64 22.07
CA ILE A 177 1.15 15.32 21.13
C ILE A 177 1.47 16.81 21.06
N LEU A 178 1.56 17.47 22.23
CA LEU A 178 1.85 18.91 22.28
C LEU A 178 3.19 19.24 21.61
N ASP A 179 4.25 18.50 21.95
CA ASP A 179 5.58 18.69 21.36
C ASP A 179 5.53 18.52 19.83
N GLY A 180 4.90 17.45 19.35
CA GLY A 180 4.75 17.19 17.92
C GLY A 180 3.99 18.28 17.16
N LEU A 181 2.88 18.76 17.73
CA LEU A 181 2.08 19.84 17.15
C LEU A 181 2.86 21.16 17.07
N MET A 182 3.75 21.45 18.04
CA MET A 182 4.61 22.65 17.99
C MET A 182 5.59 22.64 16.81
N TYR A 183 5.93 21.47 16.28
CA TYR A 183 6.71 21.31 15.05
C TYR A 183 5.86 21.22 13.77
N GLY A 184 4.54 21.36 13.87
CA GLY A 184 3.61 21.23 12.75
C GLY A 184 3.39 19.80 12.29
N ASN A 185 3.62 18.79 13.15
CA ASN A 185 3.35 17.39 12.83
C ASN A 185 1.90 17.00 13.10
N GLY A 186 1.45 15.96 12.40
CA GLY A 186 0.16 15.32 12.68
C GLY A 186 -0.95 15.77 11.74
N ASP A 187 -0.65 16.46 10.65
CA ASP A 187 -1.62 16.78 9.61
C ASP A 187 -2.04 15.54 8.80
N ALA A 188 -1.20 14.51 8.70
CA ALA A 188 -1.64 13.24 8.10
C ALA A 188 -2.59 12.48 9.04
N VAL A 189 -2.21 12.36 10.31
CA VAL A 189 -2.97 11.69 11.38
C VAL A 189 -2.24 11.91 12.72
N ILE A 190 -3.00 12.08 13.81
CA ILE A 190 -2.50 11.88 15.17
C ILE A 190 -2.88 10.46 15.58
N GLY A 191 -1.90 9.55 15.53
CA GLY A 191 -2.16 8.11 15.52
C GLY A 191 -1.36 7.33 16.57
N ILE A 192 -2.02 6.66 17.52
CA ILE A 192 -1.36 5.91 18.61
C ILE A 192 -1.30 4.42 18.29
N ASN A 193 -0.13 3.79 18.42
CA ASN A 193 -0.02 2.34 18.48
C ASN A 193 -0.06 1.92 19.96
N PRO A 194 -1.18 1.34 20.44
CA PRO A 194 -1.39 1.10 21.86
C PRO A 194 -0.50 -0.04 22.36
N ALA A 195 0.01 0.08 23.58
CA ALA A 195 0.70 -0.99 24.28
C ALA A 195 -0.24 -2.14 24.67
N THR A 196 -1.54 -1.86 24.86
CA THR A 196 -2.55 -2.88 25.15
C THR A 196 -3.77 -2.81 24.25
N ASP A 197 -4.22 -3.98 23.78
CA ASP A 197 -5.36 -4.10 22.87
C ASP A 197 -6.68 -4.40 23.62
N ASN A 198 -6.95 -3.65 24.69
CA ASN A 198 -8.22 -3.74 25.41
C ASN A 198 -9.13 -2.55 25.08
N LEU A 199 -10.41 -2.82 24.83
CA LEU A 199 -11.35 -1.82 24.33
C LEU A 199 -11.53 -0.60 25.23
N GLN A 200 -11.35 -0.75 26.55
CA GLN A 200 -11.47 0.38 27.47
C GLN A 200 -10.32 1.37 27.25
N ASN A 201 -9.08 0.88 27.20
CA ASN A 201 -7.89 1.68 26.90
C ASN A 201 -8.00 2.34 25.53
N LEU A 202 -8.37 1.57 24.50
CA LEU A 202 -8.56 2.11 23.15
C LEU A 202 -9.62 3.24 23.13
N SER A 203 -10.72 3.06 23.87
CA SER A 203 -11.76 4.08 24.00
C SER A 203 -11.26 5.36 24.67
N GLU A 204 -10.45 5.23 25.73
CA GLU A 204 -9.86 6.38 26.43
C GLU A 204 -8.87 7.14 25.56
N LEU A 205 -8.01 6.42 24.82
CA LEU A 205 -7.08 7.03 23.87
C LEU A 205 -7.80 7.78 22.75
N LEU A 206 -8.83 7.18 22.15
CA LEU A 206 -9.63 7.84 21.11
C LEU A 206 -10.34 9.10 21.62
N LYS A 207 -10.94 9.03 22.81
CA LYS A 207 -11.59 10.20 23.44
C LYS A 207 -10.61 11.31 23.78
N LEU A 208 -9.39 10.97 24.20
CA LEU A 208 -8.32 11.95 24.42
C LEU A 208 -7.99 12.68 23.11
N LEU A 209 -7.74 11.92 22.04
CA LEU A 209 -7.42 12.49 20.72
C LEU A 209 -8.55 13.37 20.20
N ASP A 210 -9.79 12.88 20.27
CA ASP A 210 -10.99 13.60 19.86
C ASP A 210 -11.16 14.91 20.65
N HIS A 211 -10.95 14.87 21.97
CA HIS A 211 -11.01 16.05 22.81
C HIS A 211 -9.97 17.10 22.41
N ILE A 212 -8.71 16.71 22.20
CA ILE A 212 -7.65 17.63 21.79
C ILE A 212 -7.95 18.23 20.42
N ILE A 213 -8.38 17.42 19.45
CA ILE A 213 -8.70 17.89 18.10
C ILE A 213 -9.81 18.93 18.14
N HIS A 214 -10.88 18.69 18.90
CA HIS A 214 -12.01 19.61 18.99
C HIS A 214 -11.72 20.85 19.84
N GLU A 215 -11.02 20.72 20.97
CA GLU A 215 -10.72 21.86 21.85
C GLU A 215 -9.85 22.91 21.15
N TYR A 216 -8.95 22.48 20.27
CA TYR A 216 -8.01 23.35 19.56
C TYR A 216 -8.34 23.53 18.07
N ASP A 217 -9.51 23.08 17.61
CA ASP A 217 -9.95 23.15 16.21
C ASP A 217 -8.88 22.64 15.20
N ILE A 218 -8.20 21.54 15.54
CA ILE A 218 -7.08 21.03 14.75
C ILE A 218 -7.63 20.36 13.47
N PRO A 219 -7.22 20.79 12.25
CA PRO A 219 -7.72 20.22 11.01
C PRO A 219 -6.98 18.91 10.68
N THR A 220 -7.19 17.87 11.50
CA THR A 220 -6.60 16.54 11.36
C THR A 220 -7.56 15.46 11.83
N GLN A 221 -7.15 14.20 11.69
CA GLN A 221 -7.87 12.99 12.03
C GLN A 221 -7.12 12.23 13.13
N SER A 222 -7.89 11.59 14.00
CA SER A 222 -7.42 10.68 15.03
C SER A 222 -7.37 9.23 14.54
N CYS A 223 -6.45 8.44 15.08
CA CYS A 223 -6.44 7.00 14.89
C CYS A 223 -5.81 6.29 16.09
N VAL A 224 -6.38 5.16 16.49
CA VAL A 224 -5.68 4.19 17.34
C VAL A 224 -5.50 2.93 16.51
N LEU A 225 -4.25 2.50 16.36
CA LEU A 225 -3.84 1.42 15.46
C LEU A 225 -4.09 0.07 16.11
N THR A 226 -5.36 -0.32 16.17
CA THR A 226 -5.84 -1.60 16.68
C THR A 226 -6.30 -2.50 15.53
N HIS A 227 -6.59 -3.77 15.82
CA HIS A 227 -7.25 -4.66 14.88
C HIS A 227 -8.62 -4.10 14.46
N VAL A 228 -8.98 -4.25 13.18
CA VAL A 228 -10.22 -3.70 12.60
C VAL A 228 -11.47 -4.14 13.34
N SER A 229 -11.50 -5.36 13.90
CA SER A 229 -12.63 -5.83 14.72
C SER A 229 -12.83 -5.01 16.00
N SER A 230 -11.74 -4.61 16.67
CA SER A 230 -11.79 -3.73 17.83
C SER A 230 -12.26 -2.34 17.43
N GLY A 231 -11.79 -1.82 16.29
CA GLY A 231 -12.26 -0.56 15.70
C GLY A 231 -13.76 -0.56 15.43
N ILE A 232 -14.27 -1.62 14.79
CA ILE A 232 -15.71 -1.85 14.55
C ILE A 232 -16.51 -1.84 15.86
N GLU A 233 -16.04 -2.54 16.89
CA GLU A 233 -16.71 -2.57 18.18
C GLU A 233 -16.75 -1.19 18.86
N LEU A 234 -15.67 -0.42 18.77
CA LEU A 234 -15.58 0.94 19.31
C LEU A 234 -16.56 1.89 18.61
N VAL A 235 -16.64 1.84 17.28
CA VAL A 235 -17.61 2.64 16.52
C VAL A 235 -19.05 2.25 16.86
N ASN A 236 -19.33 0.95 17.04
CA ASN A 236 -20.65 0.48 17.49
C ASN A 236 -21.02 0.99 18.90
N LYS A 237 -20.03 1.23 19.76
CA LYS A 237 -20.21 1.86 21.08
C LYS A 237 -20.23 3.39 21.04
N ASN A 238 -20.27 3.99 19.83
CA ASN A 238 -20.24 5.43 19.60
C ASN A 238 -18.97 6.12 20.16
N VAL A 239 -17.84 5.41 20.16
CA VAL A 239 -16.53 6.03 20.42
C VAL A 239 -16.12 6.81 19.16
N PRO A 240 -15.58 8.04 19.27
CA PRO A 240 -15.15 8.82 18.12
C PRO A 240 -13.96 8.14 17.44
N VAL A 241 -14.11 7.81 16.15
CA VAL A 241 -13.05 7.22 15.32
C VAL A 241 -13.06 7.95 14.00
N ASP A 242 -11.93 8.56 13.63
CA ASP A 242 -11.80 9.22 12.32
C ASP A 242 -11.28 8.27 11.25
N LEU A 243 -10.32 7.40 11.59
CA LEU A 243 -9.74 6.42 10.68
C LEU A 243 -9.81 5.00 11.25
N MET A 244 -10.24 4.06 10.41
CA MET A 244 -10.17 2.63 10.69
C MET A 244 -8.83 2.07 10.22
N PHE A 245 -7.99 1.66 11.17
CA PHE A 245 -6.69 1.08 10.87
C PHE A 245 -6.75 -0.43 10.64
N GLN A 246 -5.89 -0.95 9.76
CA GLN A 246 -5.58 -2.37 9.71
C GLN A 246 -4.24 -2.63 8.99
N SER A 247 -3.41 -3.53 9.54
CA SER A 247 -2.30 -4.11 8.80
C SER A 247 -2.83 -5.13 7.78
N ILE A 248 -2.38 -5.03 6.52
CA ILE A 248 -2.81 -5.94 5.44
C ILE A 248 -1.62 -6.61 4.76
N ALA A 249 -1.86 -7.76 4.15
CA ALA A 249 -0.90 -8.53 3.37
C ALA A 249 -1.33 -8.65 1.90
N GLY A 250 -0.37 -8.97 1.03
CA GLY A 250 -0.61 -9.20 -0.41
C GLY A 250 -1.13 -10.59 -0.77
N SER A 251 -1.66 -11.36 0.19
CA SER A 251 -2.27 -12.68 -0.05
C SER A 251 -3.35 -12.96 1.00
N GLN A 252 -4.33 -13.78 0.64
CA GLN A 252 -5.37 -14.27 1.55
C GLN A 252 -4.76 -14.90 2.79
N LYS A 253 -3.78 -15.79 2.61
CA LYS A 253 -3.11 -16.46 3.73
C LYS A 253 -2.41 -15.48 4.68
N GLY A 254 -1.83 -14.40 4.15
CA GLY A 254 -1.23 -13.35 4.97
C GLY A 254 -2.28 -12.58 5.77
N ASN A 255 -3.41 -12.24 5.14
CA ASN A 255 -4.53 -11.59 5.81
C ASN A 255 -5.16 -12.49 6.89
N GLU A 256 -5.33 -13.78 6.63
CA GLU A 256 -5.78 -14.76 7.61
C GLU A 256 -4.82 -14.87 8.81
N ALA A 257 -3.51 -14.75 8.58
CA ALA A 257 -2.52 -14.73 9.65
C ALA A 257 -2.61 -13.46 10.53
N PHE A 258 -3.07 -12.33 9.96
CA PHE A 258 -3.44 -11.14 10.73
C PHE A 258 -4.82 -11.25 11.39
N GLY A 259 -5.60 -12.30 11.11
CA GLY A 259 -6.95 -12.48 11.65
C GLY A 259 -8.03 -11.68 10.92
N ILE A 260 -7.78 -11.25 9.68
CA ILE A 260 -8.70 -10.45 8.88
C ILE A 260 -9.18 -11.15 7.61
N THR A 261 -10.33 -10.72 7.12
CA THR A 261 -10.92 -11.11 5.83
C THR A 261 -11.34 -9.86 5.06
N MET A 262 -11.48 -9.94 3.73
CA MET A 262 -12.00 -8.81 2.94
C MET A 262 -13.36 -8.32 3.45
N GLN A 263 -14.26 -9.23 3.82
CA GLN A 263 -15.56 -8.87 4.39
C GLN A 263 -15.45 -8.00 5.65
N MET A 264 -14.46 -8.26 6.50
CA MET A 264 -14.23 -7.46 7.71
C MET A 264 -13.72 -6.05 7.37
N LEU A 265 -12.91 -5.91 6.32
CA LEU A 265 -12.45 -4.62 5.82
C LEU A 265 -13.61 -3.81 5.21
N ASP A 266 -14.49 -4.46 4.44
CA ASP A 266 -15.70 -3.85 3.89
C ASP A 266 -16.65 -3.40 4.99
N GLU A 267 -16.90 -4.26 5.99
CA GLU A 267 -17.71 -3.91 7.17
C GLU A 267 -17.12 -2.71 7.90
N GLY A 268 -15.80 -2.70 8.14
CA GLY A 268 -15.09 -1.60 8.79
C GLY A 268 -15.21 -0.29 8.01
N ARG A 269 -15.04 -0.34 6.68
CA ARG A 269 -15.19 0.81 5.79
C ARG A 269 -16.61 1.34 5.79
N ASP A 270 -17.61 0.47 5.59
CA ASP A 270 -19.01 0.86 5.55
C ASP A 270 -19.45 1.45 6.89
N MET A 271 -19.02 0.86 8.00
CA MET A 271 -19.28 1.40 9.33
C MET A 271 -18.73 2.81 9.49
N MET A 272 -17.50 3.05 9.05
CA MET A 272 -16.90 4.38 9.10
C MET A 272 -17.62 5.41 8.24
N LEU A 273 -18.09 5.02 7.05
CA LEU A 273 -18.85 5.93 6.18
C LEU A 273 -20.19 6.36 6.80
N HIS A 274 -20.80 5.53 7.66
CA HIS A 274 -22.10 5.81 8.27
C HIS A 274 -22.01 6.36 9.70
N LYS A 275 -20.99 5.99 10.46
CA LYS A 275 -20.87 6.27 11.91
C LYS A 275 -19.52 6.85 12.33
N GLY A 276 -18.51 6.86 11.45
CA GLY A 276 -17.21 7.48 11.73
C GLY A 276 -17.32 9.00 11.86
N THR A 277 -16.33 9.62 12.48
CA THR A 277 -16.31 11.07 12.74
C THR A 277 -15.55 11.87 11.69
N SER A 278 -14.78 11.21 10.82
CA SER A 278 -14.12 11.87 9.68
C SER A 278 -15.14 12.29 8.63
N THR A 279 -14.90 13.41 7.95
CA THR A 279 -15.76 13.90 6.87
C THR A 279 -15.74 13.00 5.62
N GLY A 280 -14.71 12.17 5.47
CA GLY A 280 -14.58 11.23 4.35
C GLY A 280 -14.39 11.89 2.97
N PRO A 281 -14.52 11.12 1.87
CA PRO A 281 -14.95 9.72 1.83
C PRO A 281 -13.84 8.72 2.17
N ASN A 282 -12.58 9.17 2.27
CA ASN A 282 -11.50 8.30 2.71
C ASN A 282 -11.55 8.14 4.23
N VAL A 283 -11.57 6.89 4.69
CA VAL A 283 -11.75 6.55 6.12
C VAL A 283 -10.88 5.37 6.58
N MET A 284 -10.22 4.68 5.66
CA MET A 284 -9.35 3.55 5.97
C MET A 284 -7.90 4.00 6.06
N TYR A 285 -7.16 3.43 7.00
CA TYR A 285 -5.71 3.56 7.12
C TYR A 285 -5.08 2.17 7.12
N PHE A 286 -4.58 1.75 5.96
CA PHE A 286 -3.85 0.49 5.85
C PHE A 286 -2.35 0.67 6.07
N GLU A 287 -1.73 -0.29 6.73
CA GLU A 287 -0.28 -0.41 6.81
C GLU A 287 0.18 -1.70 6.13
N THR A 288 1.24 -1.57 5.34
CA THR A 288 1.87 -2.66 4.62
C THR A 288 3.34 -2.77 5.04
N GLY A 289 4.01 -3.81 4.56
CA GLY A 289 5.42 -4.07 4.79
C GLY A 289 5.74 -5.41 4.15
N GLN A 290 6.98 -5.65 3.73
CA GLN A 290 7.35 -6.98 3.25
C GLN A 290 7.52 -7.92 4.44
N GLY A 291 6.78 -9.03 4.43
CA GLY A 291 6.65 -9.98 5.53
C GLY A 291 5.22 -10.08 6.00
#